data_AF-A0A399EM26-F1
#
_entry.id   AF-A0A399EM26-F1
#
_cell.length_a   1.000
_cell.length_b   1.000
_cell.length_c   1.000
_cell.angle_alpha   90.00
_cell.angle_beta   90.00
_cell.angle_gamma   90.00
#
_symmetry.space_group_name_H-M   'P 1'
#
loop_
_entity.id
_entity.type
_entity.pdbx_description
1 polymer ?
#
loop_
_entity_poly.entity_id
_entity_poly.type
_entity_poly.pdbx_seq_one_letter_code
_entity_poly.pdbx_strand_id
1 'polypeptide(L)'
;MFRYDERKKDSQPVAPKRALSQQPEEYPEFEPPPFKPPVPARGPGEATAPYSRLLGQPRAEPEGALALAAPSSSTPEERAKTLHDVLQKASRTVLDIDIGDGADVMANLNNGTSRYLSRHNRHLEIRGQDVAPLRSLLELWRGRGHLEETLEAYERLYGKSFYAEIGERVREGKLRQELLALLPPPIPQEQLTFDAFLEHLAVNFVYSNETDFAADERTGLEPRRKSNPAELLKAFGYLPGRPIFGKWGFQMRLFQPDPQKKTPHNAHPIVAFRGTEGVGLRVRDDPKTPQNEQESGLDTLVADFAYAEVGYSQYRQNRELIRRNLEAAARRGRLILTGHSLGGALAQIAAVEHMALTKEIVTFQAAAIKQADVDRLKAYNARHAADGKAIASRHYRVDGDIVPTAGEASTPGEIHYFDYRREGQGLLGMLKENHVTPALSEYLRQELLAASRRSGGLELDPYQTALMRWGQRDEQDLAGKSVEIIYSGDYSTERDPKIRGEMLRRELLAPTLDKLGLLDAVFYENMAYNLLLEKVEELARKHDSYAQFKKEAQKLLSSSEPMFPTPALEAMAQELRVGEEVPSLLFVAKSRWGEAKERGIAMPEPVRRRVENQLGVVWESWHPNRRAE
;
A
#
# COMPACT_ATOMS: atom_id res chain seq x y z
N MET A 1 11.96 -33.69 52.96
CA MET A 1 10.77 -34.54 53.11
C MET A 1 9.58 -33.80 52.50
N PHE A 2 9.43 -33.82 51.17
CA PHE A 2 8.17 -33.49 50.48
C PHE A 2 8.17 -34.29 49.16
N ARG A 3 7.12 -35.11 49.00
CA ARG A 3 6.94 -36.11 47.93
C ARG A 3 6.43 -35.43 46.66
N TYR A 4 7.02 -35.75 45.52
CA TYR A 4 6.42 -35.53 44.20
C TYR A 4 5.54 -36.74 43.85
N ASP A 5 4.29 -36.45 43.47
CA ASP A 5 3.26 -37.43 43.15
C ASP A 5 3.21 -37.62 41.61
N GLU A 6 3.61 -38.80 41.14
CA GLU A 6 3.54 -39.20 39.74
C GLU A 6 2.10 -39.61 39.39
N ARG A 7 1.44 -38.87 38.49
CA ARG A 7 0.25 -39.37 37.79
C ARG A 7 0.57 -39.63 36.33
N LYS A 8 0.82 -40.91 36.03
CA LYS A 8 0.75 -41.51 34.70
C LYS A 8 -0.65 -41.33 34.13
N LYS A 9 -0.74 -40.82 32.90
CA LYS A 9 -1.93 -40.95 32.05
C LYS A 9 -1.59 -41.89 30.91
N ASP A 10 -2.27 -43.03 30.90
CA ASP A 10 -2.26 -44.01 29.82
C ASP A 10 -2.75 -43.35 28.52
N SER A 11 -1.93 -43.44 27.47
CA SER A 11 -2.32 -43.13 26.10
C SER A 11 -2.41 -44.44 25.34
N GLN A 12 -3.63 -44.89 25.07
CA GLN A 12 -3.87 -45.93 24.06
C GLN A 12 -3.84 -45.30 22.66
N PRO A 13 -3.25 -45.98 21.66
CA PRO A 13 -3.22 -45.47 20.29
C PRO A 13 -4.59 -45.67 19.62
N VAL A 14 -5.18 -44.57 19.15
CA VAL A 14 -6.39 -44.59 18.30
C VAL A 14 -5.96 -44.93 16.88
N ALA A 15 -6.43 -46.06 16.36
CA ALA A 15 -6.23 -46.48 14.97
C ALA A 15 -6.94 -45.54 13.97
N PRO A 16 -6.37 -45.30 12.77
CA PRO A 16 -6.97 -44.40 11.79
C PRO A 16 -8.26 -45.01 11.20
N LYS A 17 -9.37 -44.27 11.29
CA LYS A 17 -10.62 -44.61 10.62
C LYS A 17 -10.46 -44.47 9.11
N ARG A 18 -10.80 -45.56 8.41
CA ARG A 18 -10.95 -45.68 6.95
C ARG A 18 -11.85 -44.57 6.39
N ALA A 19 -11.35 -43.83 5.40
CA ALA A 19 -12.15 -42.89 4.62
C ALA A 19 -13.18 -43.66 3.77
N LEU A 20 -14.46 -43.41 4.02
CA LEU A 20 -15.55 -43.80 3.14
C LEU A 20 -15.71 -42.71 2.07
N SER A 21 -15.76 -43.13 0.80
CA SER A 21 -16.04 -42.25 -0.33
C SER A 21 -17.43 -41.64 -0.19
N GLN A 22 -17.52 -40.32 -0.11
CA GLN A 22 -18.76 -39.60 -0.33
C GLN A 22 -18.70 -38.89 -1.68
N GLN A 23 -19.75 -39.14 -2.48
CA GLN A 23 -20.04 -38.46 -3.72
C GLN A 23 -20.26 -36.96 -3.49
N PRO A 24 -20.10 -36.11 -4.52
CA PRO A 24 -20.17 -34.66 -4.34
C PRO A 24 -21.60 -34.23 -4.00
N GLU A 25 -21.77 -33.66 -2.81
CA GLU A 25 -22.98 -32.90 -2.44
C GLU A 25 -22.97 -31.58 -3.23
N GLU A 26 -24.07 -31.28 -3.92
CA GLU A 26 -24.37 -29.96 -4.46
C GLU A 26 -24.49 -28.98 -3.28
N TYR A 27 -23.60 -27.97 -3.25
CA TYR A 27 -23.68 -26.91 -2.25
C TYR A 27 -24.83 -25.96 -2.57
N PRO A 28 -25.69 -25.61 -1.59
CA PRO A 28 -26.69 -24.58 -1.79
C PRO A 28 -26.03 -23.20 -2.00
N GLU A 29 -26.66 -22.37 -2.84
CA GLU A 29 -26.33 -20.96 -3.02
C GLU A 29 -26.17 -20.26 -1.67
N PHE A 30 -25.04 -19.59 -1.48
CA PHE A 30 -24.71 -18.87 -0.26
C PHE A 30 -25.49 -17.55 -0.21
N GLU A 31 -26.59 -17.52 0.53
CA GLU A 31 -27.24 -16.28 0.97
C GLU A 31 -26.63 -15.82 2.30
N PRO A 32 -25.88 -14.70 2.36
CA PRO A 32 -25.38 -14.19 3.62
C PRO A 32 -26.53 -13.65 4.49
N PRO A 33 -26.50 -13.85 5.82
CA PRO A 33 -27.50 -13.29 6.72
C PRO A 33 -27.46 -11.75 6.73
N PRO A 34 -28.58 -11.07 7.01
CA PRO A 34 -28.67 -9.61 6.95
C PRO A 34 -27.70 -8.93 7.92
N PHE A 35 -26.93 -7.98 7.40
CA PHE A 35 -26.02 -7.15 8.17
C PHE A 35 -26.81 -6.27 9.14
N LYS A 36 -26.54 -6.40 10.44
CA LYS A 36 -26.95 -5.43 11.45
C LYS A 36 -25.76 -4.53 11.78
N PRO A 37 -25.81 -3.21 11.51
CA PRO A 37 -24.72 -2.32 11.88
C PRO A 37 -24.49 -2.35 13.40
N PRO A 38 -23.25 -2.20 13.88
CA PRO A 38 -22.97 -2.10 15.30
C PRO A 38 -23.69 -0.86 15.89
N VAL A 39 -24.36 -1.07 17.02
CA VAL A 39 -24.94 0.01 17.82
C VAL A 39 -23.78 0.88 18.32
N PRO A 40 -23.76 2.20 18.05
CA PRO A 40 -22.69 3.06 18.53
C PRO A 40 -22.61 3.03 20.07
N ALA A 41 -21.40 3.02 20.60
CA ALA A 41 -21.17 3.26 22.02
C ALA A 41 -21.83 4.60 22.41
N ARG A 42 -22.55 4.62 23.54
CA ARG A 42 -23.24 5.81 24.06
C ARG A 42 -22.26 6.98 24.13
N GLY A 43 -22.44 7.96 23.25
CA GLY A 43 -21.81 9.27 23.38
C GLY A 43 -22.41 10.06 24.54
N PRO A 44 -21.71 11.11 25.03
CA PRO A 44 -22.28 12.04 26.00
C PRO A 44 -23.49 12.76 25.38
N GLY A 45 -24.48 13.03 26.23
CA GLY A 45 -25.86 13.32 25.86
C GLY A 45 -26.14 14.66 25.18
N GLU A 46 -27.34 14.69 24.59
CA GLU A 46 -28.18 15.84 24.29
C GLU A 46 -27.63 16.94 23.37
N ALA A 47 -27.71 16.70 22.05
CA ALA A 47 -27.95 17.77 21.07
C ALA A 47 -28.47 17.19 19.73
N THR A 48 -29.61 16.49 19.72
CA THR A 48 -30.23 16.01 18.46
C THR A 48 -31.74 16.21 18.46
N ALA A 49 -32.19 17.36 17.92
CA ALA A 49 -33.38 17.58 17.07
C ALA A 49 -33.77 19.07 17.10
N PRO A 50 -34.14 19.73 15.99
CA PRO A 50 -34.78 19.13 14.81
C PRO A 50 -34.15 19.53 13.46
N TYR A 51 -33.59 18.56 12.72
CA TYR A 51 -33.19 18.73 11.31
C TYR A 51 -34.19 18.15 10.29
N SER A 52 -35.38 17.74 10.73
CA SER A 52 -36.40 17.14 9.86
C SER A 52 -37.35 18.15 9.17
N ARG A 53 -36.93 19.41 8.97
CA ARG A 53 -37.75 20.44 8.28
C ARG A 53 -37.12 21.08 7.03
N LEU A 54 -35.95 20.64 6.58
CA LEU A 54 -35.23 21.28 5.46
C LEU A 54 -35.31 20.57 4.10
N LEU A 55 -36.06 19.47 3.97
CA LEU A 55 -36.20 18.72 2.70
C LEU A 55 -37.57 18.86 2.03
N GLY A 56 -38.33 19.91 2.34
CA GLY A 56 -39.73 20.05 1.90
C GLY A 56 -40.14 21.39 1.30
N GLN A 57 -39.21 22.26 0.88
CA GLN A 57 -39.56 23.48 0.15
C GLN A 57 -38.65 23.69 -1.07
N PRO A 58 -39.21 23.98 -2.25
CA PRO A 58 -38.41 24.46 -3.36
C PRO A 58 -37.85 25.83 -2.93
N ARG A 59 -36.55 25.88 -2.63
CA ARG A 59 -35.85 27.15 -2.44
C ARG A 59 -35.92 27.90 -3.77
N ALA A 60 -36.44 29.13 -3.72
CA ALA A 60 -36.35 30.06 -4.83
C ALA A 60 -34.89 30.13 -5.30
N GLU A 61 -34.68 29.95 -6.60
CA GLU A 61 -33.35 30.08 -7.21
C GLU A 61 -32.77 31.44 -6.83
N PRO A 62 -31.56 31.52 -6.25
CA PRO A 62 -30.92 32.80 -6.02
C PRO A 62 -30.77 33.49 -7.38
N GLU A 63 -31.28 34.72 -7.52
CA GLU A 63 -31.34 35.47 -8.79
C GLU A 63 -29.98 35.59 -9.53
N GLY A 64 -28.86 35.32 -8.86
CA GLY A 64 -27.52 35.22 -9.47
C GLY A 64 -27.17 33.89 -10.15
N ALA A 65 -27.86 32.78 -9.83
CA ALA A 65 -27.60 31.47 -10.45
C ALA A 65 -28.09 31.41 -11.91
N LEU A 66 -29.19 32.10 -12.23
CA LEU A 66 -29.71 32.22 -13.60
C LEU A 66 -28.80 33.03 -14.53
N ALA A 67 -28.04 33.99 -13.98
CA ALA A 67 -27.08 34.79 -14.76
C ALA A 67 -25.79 34.03 -15.13
N LEU A 68 -25.49 32.92 -14.45
CA LEU A 68 -24.31 32.07 -14.67
C LEU A 68 -24.60 30.84 -15.55
N ALA A 69 -25.87 30.59 -15.87
CA ALA A 69 -26.25 29.44 -16.67
C ALA A 69 -25.88 29.67 -18.14
N ALA A 70 -24.93 28.88 -18.66
CA ALA A 70 -24.78 28.73 -20.10
C ALA A 70 -26.13 28.29 -20.72
N PRO A 71 -26.49 28.75 -21.93
CA PRO A 71 -27.74 28.37 -22.58
C PRO A 71 -27.92 26.86 -22.60
N SER A 72 -29.17 26.37 -22.65
CA SER A 72 -29.48 24.94 -22.79
C SER A 72 -28.86 24.29 -24.04
N SER A 73 -28.42 25.10 -25.01
CA SER A 73 -27.69 24.70 -26.22
C SER A 73 -26.17 24.78 -26.09
N SER A 74 -25.63 24.97 -24.89
CA SER A 74 -24.17 25.06 -24.68
C SER A 74 -23.48 23.73 -24.97
N THR A 75 -22.27 23.80 -25.50
CA THR A 75 -21.39 22.63 -25.67
C THR A 75 -20.77 22.21 -24.32
N PRO A 76 -20.33 20.95 -24.17
CA PRO A 76 -19.56 20.52 -23.00
C PRO A 76 -18.36 21.43 -22.71
N GLU A 77 -17.67 21.90 -23.77
CA GLU A 77 -16.51 22.77 -23.68
C GLU A 77 -16.86 24.18 -23.16
N GLU A 78 -18.00 24.75 -23.56
CA GLU A 78 -18.47 26.05 -23.05
C GLU A 78 -18.87 25.96 -21.57
N ARG A 79 -19.53 24.86 -21.17
CA ARG A 79 -19.82 24.60 -19.76
C ARG A 79 -18.54 24.43 -18.97
N ALA A 80 -17.57 23.67 -19.46
CA ALA A 80 -16.28 23.51 -18.81
C ALA A 80 -15.55 24.85 -18.61
N LYS A 81 -15.59 25.75 -19.59
CA LYS A 81 -15.07 27.12 -19.46
C LYS A 81 -15.81 27.93 -18.40
N THR A 82 -17.14 27.85 -18.39
CA THR A 82 -17.97 28.49 -17.37
C THR A 82 -17.61 27.98 -15.97
N LEU A 83 -17.39 26.67 -15.82
CA LEU A 83 -16.99 26.04 -14.57
C LEU A 83 -15.65 26.61 -14.09
N HIS A 84 -14.68 26.67 -15.01
CA HIS A 84 -13.37 27.21 -14.74
C HIS A 84 -13.45 28.68 -14.32
N ASP A 85 -14.20 29.51 -15.03
CA ASP A 85 -14.33 30.93 -14.72
C ASP A 85 -14.98 31.16 -13.35
N VAL A 86 -15.98 30.36 -12.99
CA VAL A 86 -16.60 30.43 -11.65
C VAL A 86 -15.63 29.99 -10.58
N LEU A 87 -14.88 28.90 -10.80
CA LEU A 87 -13.83 28.45 -9.90
C LEU A 87 -12.75 29.52 -9.70
N GLN A 88 -12.30 30.17 -10.78
CA GLN A 88 -11.30 31.24 -10.72
C GLN A 88 -11.82 32.47 -9.98
N LYS A 89 -13.07 32.88 -10.20
CA LYS A 89 -13.70 33.99 -9.47
C LYS A 89 -13.88 33.71 -7.98
N ALA A 90 -14.17 32.45 -7.63
CA ALA A 90 -14.26 32.02 -6.24
C ALA A 90 -12.88 31.92 -5.56
N SER A 91 -11.80 31.84 -6.35
CA SER A 91 -10.44 31.69 -5.85
C SER A 91 -9.83 33.04 -5.48
N ARG A 92 -9.15 33.09 -4.34
CA ARG A 92 -8.37 34.24 -3.89
C ARG A 92 -6.89 33.88 -3.89
N THR A 93 -6.04 34.79 -4.34
CA THR A 93 -4.59 34.60 -4.14
C THR A 93 -4.27 34.79 -2.66
N VAL A 94 -3.76 33.74 -2.04
CA VAL A 94 -3.27 33.76 -0.67
C VAL A 94 -1.76 33.67 -0.73
N LEU A 95 -1.11 34.62 -0.06
CA LEU A 95 0.33 34.60 0.13
C LEU A 95 0.60 33.82 1.40
N ASP A 96 1.19 32.64 1.28
CA ASP A 96 1.78 31.97 2.43
C ASP A 96 3.01 32.82 2.82
N ILE A 97 3.06 33.30 4.07
CA ILE A 97 4.17 34.12 4.54
C ILE A 97 5.45 33.27 4.42
N ASP A 98 6.50 33.85 3.86
CA ASP A 98 7.82 33.24 3.74
C ASP A 98 8.42 33.11 5.15
N ILE A 99 8.33 31.92 5.75
CA ILE A 99 8.83 31.66 7.11
C ILE A 99 10.00 30.68 6.95
N GLY A 100 11.20 31.24 7.02
CA GLY A 100 12.46 30.67 6.51
C GLY A 100 13.21 29.70 7.42
N ASP A 101 12.53 28.90 8.25
CA ASP A 101 13.21 27.92 9.10
C ASP A 101 12.73 26.47 8.85
N GLY A 102 13.66 25.51 8.95
CA GLY A 102 13.41 24.08 8.67
C GLY A 102 12.35 23.41 9.56
N ALA A 103 11.96 24.04 10.67
CA ALA A 103 10.83 23.62 11.50
C ALA A 103 9.47 23.92 10.86
N ASP A 104 9.40 24.86 9.92
CA ASP A 104 8.15 25.36 9.33
C ASP A 104 7.82 24.71 7.99
N VAL A 105 8.83 24.23 7.26
CA VAL A 105 8.66 23.19 6.22
C VAL A 105 7.96 21.97 6.84
N MET A 106 8.25 21.68 8.11
CA MET A 106 7.62 20.61 8.88
C MET A 106 6.23 21.02 9.44
N ALA A 107 6.01 22.25 9.88
CA ALA A 107 4.66 22.71 10.22
C ALA A 107 3.72 22.76 8.99
N ASN A 108 4.24 22.98 7.78
CA ASN A 108 3.50 22.94 6.53
C ASN A 108 3.31 21.52 5.96
N LEU A 109 4.19 20.57 6.32
CA LEU A 109 3.93 19.13 6.13
C LEU A 109 2.61 18.71 6.80
N ASN A 110 2.24 19.33 7.93
CA ASN A 110 0.94 19.20 8.62
C ASN A 110 -0.29 19.48 7.78
N ASN A 111 -0.08 20.21 6.70
CA ASN A 111 -1.13 20.58 5.80
C ASN A 111 -1.08 19.79 4.50
N GLY A 112 -0.47 18.61 4.35
CA GLY A 112 -0.56 17.87 3.09
C GLY A 112 0.18 18.52 1.90
N THR A 113 0.69 17.70 1.00
CA THR A 113 1.62 18.05 -0.08
C THR A 113 0.99 18.56 -1.38
N SER A 114 -0.29 18.28 -1.65
CA SER A 114 -1.09 18.96 -2.69
C SER A 114 -1.15 20.48 -2.45
N ARG A 115 -0.91 20.89 -1.20
CA ARG A 115 -1.01 22.26 -0.73
C ARG A 115 0.27 23.10 -1.00
N TYR A 116 1.34 22.51 -1.59
CA TYR A 116 2.64 23.17 -1.86
C TYR A 116 2.93 23.47 -3.35
N LEU A 117 1.95 23.35 -4.26
CA LEU A 117 2.24 23.40 -5.71
C LEU A 117 2.52 24.77 -6.32
N SER A 118 2.60 25.83 -5.51
CA SER A 118 3.05 27.12 -6.03
C SER A 118 4.55 27.29 -5.82
N ARG A 119 5.30 27.45 -6.91
CA ARG A 119 6.72 27.86 -6.89
C ARG A 119 6.98 29.25 -6.26
N HIS A 120 5.95 29.95 -5.77
CA HIS A 120 6.00 31.38 -5.43
C HIS A 120 5.21 31.73 -4.16
N ASN A 121 5.18 30.90 -3.10
CA ASN A 121 4.48 31.21 -1.83
C ASN A 121 3.06 31.81 -2.02
N ARG A 122 2.40 31.53 -3.14
CA ARG A 122 1.16 32.16 -3.61
C ARG A 122 0.30 31.08 -4.22
N HIS A 123 -0.71 30.64 -3.48
CA HIS A 123 -1.66 29.67 -3.98
C HIS A 123 -3.04 30.31 -4.11
N LEU A 124 -3.92 29.65 -4.85
CA LEU A 124 -5.32 30.03 -4.97
C LEU A 124 -6.12 29.25 -3.91
N GLU A 125 -6.86 29.96 -3.06
CA GLU A 125 -7.72 29.38 -2.03
C GLU A 125 -9.18 29.79 -2.23
N ILE A 126 -10.10 28.85 -2.01
CA ILE A 126 -11.54 29.06 -1.94
C ILE A 126 -12.00 28.85 -0.49
N ARG A 127 -12.71 29.84 0.06
CA ARG A 127 -13.28 29.79 1.42
C ARG A 127 -14.80 29.68 1.37
N GLY A 128 -15.43 29.19 2.44
CA GLY A 128 -16.86 28.85 2.45
C GLY A 128 -17.83 29.93 1.97
N GLN A 129 -17.47 31.22 2.12
CA GLN A 129 -18.29 32.35 1.68
C GLN A 129 -18.34 32.51 0.14
N ASP A 130 -17.31 32.02 -0.55
CA ASP A 130 -17.11 32.21 -1.99
C ASP A 130 -17.61 31.02 -2.83
N VAL A 131 -18.13 29.97 -2.19
CA VAL A 131 -18.48 28.68 -2.85
C VAL A 131 -19.90 28.66 -3.40
N ALA A 132 -20.79 29.54 -2.94
CA ALA A 132 -22.21 29.49 -3.32
C ALA A 132 -22.44 29.46 -4.86
N PRO A 133 -21.78 30.30 -5.67
CA PRO A 133 -21.93 30.25 -7.13
C PRO A 133 -21.48 28.91 -7.73
N LEU A 134 -20.38 28.35 -7.22
CA LEU A 134 -19.85 27.07 -7.69
C LEU A 134 -20.81 25.92 -7.34
N ARG A 135 -21.33 25.90 -6.11
CA ARG A 135 -22.33 24.91 -5.66
C ARG A 135 -23.56 24.94 -6.55
N SER A 136 -24.16 26.11 -6.75
CA SER A 136 -25.36 26.26 -7.57
C SER A 136 -25.14 25.81 -9.02
N LEU A 137 -23.96 26.07 -9.59
CA LEU A 137 -23.62 25.64 -10.95
C LEU A 137 -23.52 24.12 -11.07
N LEU A 138 -22.85 23.48 -10.10
CA LEU A 138 -22.72 22.01 -10.05
C LEU A 138 -24.09 21.34 -9.88
N GLU A 139 -24.92 21.84 -8.97
CA GLU A 139 -26.29 21.36 -8.76
C GLU A 139 -27.14 21.51 -10.03
N LEU A 140 -27.05 22.65 -10.71
CA LEU A 140 -27.77 22.91 -11.96
C LEU A 140 -27.38 21.91 -13.05
N TRP A 141 -26.08 21.70 -13.29
CA TRP A 141 -25.64 20.77 -14.33
C TRP A 141 -25.89 19.31 -13.98
N ARG A 142 -25.81 18.96 -12.69
CA ARG A 142 -26.24 17.64 -12.22
C ARG A 142 -27.72 17.41 -12.50
N GLY A 143 -28.58 18.37 -12.16
CA GLY A 143 -30.02 18.30 -12.39
C GLY A 143 -30.41 18.23 -13.86
N ARG A 144 -29.57 18.76 -14.76
CA ARG A 144 -29.76 18.70 -16.22
C ARG A 144 -29.07 17.50 -16.89
N GLY A 145 -28.33 16.67 -16.16
CA GLY A 145 -27.60 15.53 -16.73
C GLY A 145 -26.37 15.92 -17.55
N HIS A 146 -25.86 17.14 -17.41
CA HIS A 146 -24.70 17.66 -18.18
C HIS A 146 -23.38 17.55 -17.44
N LEU A 147 -23.39 17.13 -16.17
CA LEU A 147 -22.22 17.23 -15.30
C LEU A 147 -21.06 16.36 -15.77
N GLU A 148 -21.29 15.09 -16.08
CA GLU A 148 -20.23 14.14 -16.51
C GLU A 148 -19.50 14.60 -17.77
N GLU A 149 -20.24 14.88 -18.85
CA GLU A 149 -19.66 15.39 -20.10
C GLU A 149 -18.93 16.73 -19.91
N THR A 150 -19.37 17.55 -18.97
CA THR A 150 -18.71 18.82 -18.63
C THR A 150 -17.39 18.60 -17.89
N LEU A 151 -17.33 17.63 -16.99
CA LEU A 151 -16.10 17.27 -16.27
C LEU A 151 -15.06 16.65 -17.22
N GLU A 152 -15.49 15.78 -18.14
CA GLU A 152 -14.62 15.24 -19.20
C GLU A 152 -14.09 16.34 -20.12
N ALA A 153 -14.95 17.28 -20.53
CA ALA A 153 -14.52 18.44 -21.31
C ALA A 153 -13.56 19.35 -20.52
N TYR A 154 -13.78 19.52 -19.22
CA TYR A 154 -12.88 20.26 -18.34
C TYR A 154 -11.47 19.65 -18.34
N GLU A 155 -11.37 18.33 -18.12
CA GLU A 155 -10.07 17.67 -18.11
C GLU A 155 -9.35 17.74 -19.46
N ARG A 156 -10.08 17.57 -20.57
CA ARG A 156 -9.51 17.73 -21.93
C ARG A 156 -8.99 19.15 -22.19
N LEU A 157 -9.72 20.18 -21.75
CA LEU A 157 -9.36 21.58 -21.99
C LEU A 157 -8.21 22.06 -21.11
N TYR A 158 -8.22 21.70 -19.83
CA TYR A 158 -7.29 22.23 -18.83
C TYR A 158 -6.17 21.26 -18.48
N GLY A 159 -6.24 20.03 -18.98
CA GLY A 159 -5.26 18.99 -18.71
C GLY A 159 -5.25 18.52 -17.25
N LYS A 160 -6.33 18.75 -16.51
CA LYS A 160 -6.43 18.41 -15.09
C LYS A 160 -7.89 18.21 -14.73
N SER A 161 -8.18 17.20 -13.92
CA SER A 161 -9.55 16.94 -13.50
C SER A 161 -10.06 18.04 -12.58
N PHE A 162 -11.36 18.25 -12.60
CA PHE A 162 -11.99 19.22 -11.72
C PHE A 162 -11.88 18.81 -10.24
N TYR A 163 -11.79 17.50 -9.95
CA TYR A 163 -11.54 16.99 -8.60
C TYR A 163 -10.19 17.48 -8.04
N ALA A 164 -9.14 17.40 -8.84
CA ALA A 164 -7.82 17.92 -8.48
C ALA A 164 -7.82 19.44 -8.28
N GLU A 165 -8.61 20.18 -9.06
CA GLU A 165 -8.79 21.63 -8.85
C GLU A 165 -9.49 21.96 -7.54
N ILE A 166 -10.54 21.22 -7.17
CA ILE A 166 -11.19 21.36 -5.86
C ILE A 166 -10.19 21.00 -4.75
N GLY A 167 -9.46 19.90 -4.88
CA GLY A 167 -8.49 19.43 -3.90
C GLY A 167 -7.38 20.45 -3.62
N GLU A 168 -6.86 21.10 -4.66
CA GLU A 168 -5.82 22.12 -4.51
C GLU A 168 -6.34 23.44 -3.93
N ARG A 169 -7.57 23.85 -4.27
CA ARG A 169 -8.08 25.19 -3.92
C ARG A 169 -8.94 25.23 -2.66
N VAL A 170 -9.60 24.14 -2.29
CA VAL A 170 -10.52 24.10 -1.14
C VAL A 170 -9.81 23.44 0.03
N ARG A 171 -9.22 24.24 0.93
CA ARG A 171 -8.40 23.72 2.07
C ARG A 171 -9.24 23.14 3.21
N GLU A 172 -10.45 23.66 3.41
CA GLU A 172 -11.36 23.19 4.47
C GLU A 172 -11.97 21.83 4.10
N GLY A 173 -11.69 20.80 4.91
CA GLY A 173 -12.07 19.41 4.60
C GLY A 173 -13.58 19.21 4.47
N LYS A 174 -14.35 19.80 5.38
CA LYS A 174 -15.82 19.76 5.34
C LYS A 174 -16.37 20.40 4.07
N LEU A 175 -15.89 21.60 3.73
CA LEU A 175 -16.30 22.31 2.52
C LEU A 175 -15.93 21.53 1.25
N ARG A 176 -14.75 20.89 1.25
CA ARG A 176 -14.30 20.02 0.16
C ARG A 176 -15.23 18.83 -0.01
N GLN A 177 -15.54 18.10 1.06
CA GLN A 177 -16.48 16.98 1.02
C GLN A 177 -17.86 17.41 0.52
N GLU A 178 -18.36 18.56 0.98
CA GLU A 178 -19.64 19.12 0.52
C GLU A 178 -19.64 19.36 -1.00
N LEU A 179 -18.54 19.86 -1.55
CA LEU A 179 -18.40 20.07 -3.00
C LEU A 179 -18.23 18.76 -3.77
N LEU A 180 -17.41 17.84 -3.27
CA LEU A 180 -17.18 16.53 -3.89
C LEU A 180 -18.46 15.70 -3.94
N ALA A 181 -19.34 15.81 -2.94
CA ALA A 181 -20.64 15.14 -2.92
C ALA A 181 -21.61 15.60 -4.02
N LEU A 182 -21.33 16.76 -4.67
CA LEU A 182 -22.08 17.24 -5.82
C LEU A 182 -21.59 16.64 -7.14
N LEU A 183 -20.38 16.09 -7.15
CA LEU A 183 -19.78 15.44 -8.31
C LEU A 183 -20.15 13.95 -8.36
N PRO A 184 -20.04 13.29 -9.52
CA PRO A 184 -20.00 11.84 -9.59
C PRO A 184 -18.89 11.28 -8.68
N PRO A 185 -19.00 10.03 -8.19
CA PRO A 185 -17.91 9.39 -7.46
C PRO A 185 -16.62 9.41 -8.30
N PRO A 186 -15.50 9.88 -7.75
CA PRO A 186 -14.25 10.02 -8.52
C PRO A 186 -13.65 8.67 -8.93
N ILE A 187 -13.98 7.60 -8.20
CA ILE A 187 -13.58 6.23 -8.50
C ILE A 187 -14.88 5.42 -8.64
N PRO A 188 -15.08 4.69 -9.75
CA PRO A 188 -16.23 3.80 -9.89
C PRO A 188 -16.29 2.81 -8.72
N GLN A 189 -17.49 2.56 -8.19
CA GLN A 189 -17.66 1.73 -6.98
C GLN A 189 -17.09 0.31 -7.14
N GLU A 190 -17.22 -0.30 -8.31
CA GLU A 190 -16.63 -1.63 -8.60
C GLU A 190 -15.10 -1.61 -8.49
N GLN A 191 -14.46 -0.58 -9.08
CA GLN A 191 -13.02 -0.39 -9.01
C GLN A 191 -12.57 -0.09 -7.58
N LEU A 192 -13.25 0.84 -6.89
CA LEU A 192 -12.95 1.19 -5.50
C LEU A 192 -13.02 -0.03 -4.58
N THR A 193 -14.03 -0.88 -4.77
CA THR A 193 -14.23 -2.11 -4.00
C THR A 193 -13.09 -3.11 -4.24
N PHE A 194 -12.73 -3.33 -5.50
CA PHE A 194 -11.65 -4.27 -5.83
C PHE A 194 -10.28 -3.75 -5.40
N ASP A 195 -9.99 -2.47 -5.63
CA ASP A 195 -8.71 -1.88 -5.25
C ASP A 195 -8.56 -1.78 -3.72
N ALA A 196 -9.65 -1.58 -2.96
CA ALA A 196 -9.64 -1.70 -1.50
C ALA A 196 -9.29 -3.14 -1.05
N PHE A 197 -9.80 -4.16 -1.75
CA PHE A 197 -9.36 -5.54 -1.54
C PHE A 197 -7.86 -5.72 -1.84
N LEU A 198 -7.35 -5.14 -2.93
CA LEU A 198 -5.91 -5.15 -3.23
C LEU A 198 -5.07 -4.44 -2.16
N GLU A 199 -5.58 -3.37 -1.55
CA GLU A 199 -4.93 -2.67 -0.43
C GLU A 199 -4.75 -3.61 0.76
N HIS A 200 -5.76 -4.39 1.13
CA HIS A 200 -5.65 -5.41 2.19
C HIS A 200 -4.56 -6.45 1.87
N LEU A 201 -4.43 -6.87 0.61
CA LEU A 201 -3.37 -7.78 0.20
C LEU A 201 -1.99 -7.13 0.37
N ALA A 202 -1.86 -5.87 -0.04
CA ALA A 202 -0.62 -5.11 -0.11
C ALA A 202 -0.10 -4.64 1.26
N VAL A 203 -0.99 -4.25 2.18
CA VAL A 203 -0.62 -3.66 3.49
C VAL A 203 -0.71 -4.64 4.66
N ASN A 204 -1.29 -5.83 4.46
CA ASN A 204 -1.51 -6.78 5.55
C ASN A 204 -1.25 -8.23 5.15
N PHE A 205 -1.94 -8.78 4.15
CA PHE A 205 -1.90 -10.24 3.95
C PHE A 205 -0.53 -10.72 3.47
N VAL A 206 0.18 -9.90 2.69
CA VAL A 206 1.56 -10.18 2.27
C VAL A 206 2.54 -10.20 3.44
N TYR A 207 2.22 -9.55 4.56
CA TYR A 207 3.05 -9.49 5.75
C TYR A 207 2.88 -10.71 6.67
N SER A 208 1.81 -11.49 6.51
CA SER A 208 1.60 -12.72 7.27
C SER A 208 2.49 -13.85 6.74
N ASN A 209 3.13 -14.57 7.67
CA ASN A 209 3.92 -15.76 7.38
C ASN A 209 3.09 -17.06 7.41
N GLU A 210 1.81 -16.97 7.77
CA GLU A 210 0.91 -18.12 7.83
C GLU A 210 0.46 -18.51 6.42
N THR A 211 0.56 -19.79 6.09
CA THR A 211 0.28 -20.30 4.74
C THR A 211 -1.19 -20.23 4.34
N ASP A 212 -2.10 -20.37 5.28
CA ASP A 212 -3.55 -20.46 5.10
C ASP A 212 -4.33 -19.38 5.85
N PHE A 213 -3.62 -18.46 6.51
CA PHE A 213 -4.22 -17.46 7.41
C PHE A 213 -5.09 -18.09 8.49
N ALA A 214 -4.60 -19.17 9.10
CA ALA A 214 -5.26 -19.83 10.22
C ALA A 214 -5.55 -18.80 11.33
N ALA A 215 -6.81 -18.34 11.39
CA ALA A 215 -7.23 -17.34 12.35
C ALA A 215 -7.04 -17.81 13.80
N ASP A 216 -6.97 -16.87 14.75
CA ASP A 216 -7.08 -17.19 16.17
C ASP A 216 -8.42 -17.92 16.40
N GLU A 217 -8.36 -19.18 16.84
CA GLU A 217 -9.53 -20.04 17.09
C GLU A 217 -10.58 -19.40 18.01
N ARG A 218 -10.20 -18.39 18.83
CA ARG A 218 -11.10 -17.70 19.76
C ARG A 218 -11.89 -16.56 19.13
N THR A 219 -11.35 -15.89 18.12
CA THR A 219 -11.96 -14.68 17.53
C THR A 219 -12.30 -14.85 16.05
N GLY A 220 -11.72 -15.84 15.38
CA GLY A 220 -11.83 -16.00 13.93
C GLY A 220 -11.23 -14.82 13.16
N LEU A 221 -10.36 -14.03 13.79
CA LEU A 221 -9.64 -12.90 13.18
C LEU A 221 -8.13 -13.16 13.25
N GLU A 222 -7.40 -12.62 12.27
CA GLU A 222 -5.95 -12.50 12.35
C GLU A 222 -5.62 -11.35 13.34
N PRO A 223 -4.66 -11.56 14.27
CA PRO A 223 -4.39 -10.59 15.34
C PRO A 223 -3.98 -9.19 14.85
N ARG A 224 -3.34 -9.08 13.67
CA ARG A 224 -2.97 -7.81 13.05
C ARG A 224 -4.20 -7.15 12.44
N ARG A 225 -4.47 -5.94 12.92
CA ARG A 225 -5.52 -5.04 12.42
C ARG A 225 -6.95 -5.64 12.42
N LYS A 226 -7.18 -6.71 13.21
CA LYS A 226 -8.48 -7.38 13.45
C LYS A 226 -9.25 -7.74 12.18
N SER A 227 -8.54 -8.23 11.16
CA SER A 227 -9.12 -8.65 9.87
C SER A 227 -9.40 -10.16 9.82
N ASN A 228 -10.19 -10.65 8.88
CA ASN A 228 -10.28 -12.09 8.57
C ASN A 228 -9.83 -12.34 7.12
N PRO A 229 -8.53 -12.62 6.90
CA PRO A 229 -8.00 -12.79 5.56
C PRO A 229 -8.61 -13.96 4.79
N ALA A 230 -8.84 -15.09 5.47
CA ALA A 230 -9.38 -16.29 4.85
C ALA A 230 -10.80 -16.06 4.28
N GLU A 231 -11.69 -15.46 5.07
CA GLU A 231 -13.06 -15.17 4.62
C GLU A 231 -13.08 -14.07 3.56
N LEU A 232 -12.21 -13.06 3.65
CA LEU A 232 -12.11 -12.02 2.62
C LEU A 232 -11.64 -12.58 1.28
N LEU A 233 -10.57 -13.39 1.28
CA LEU A 233 -10.10 -14.09 0.08
C LEU A 233 -11.19 -14.97 -0.53
N LYS A 234 -11.87 -15.76 0.32
CA LYS A 234 -12.99 -16.60 -0.10
C LYS A 234 -14.10 -15.78 -0.73
N ALA A 235 -14.46 -14.63 -0.15
CA ALA A 235 -15.50 -13.75 -0.69
C ALA A 235 -15.16 -13.30 -2.12
N PHE A 236 -13.94 -12.84 -2.35
CA PHE A 236 -13.45 -12.39 -3.66
C PHE A 236 -13.08 -13.53 -4.62
N GLY A 237 -13.08 -14.79 -4.17
CA GLY A 237 -12.81 -15.96 -5.01
C GLY A 237 -11.32 -16.24 -5.22
N TYR A 238 -10.51 -15.98 -4.21
CA TYR A 238 -9.06 -16.23 -4.22
C TYR A 238 -8.67 -17.29 -3.20
N LEU A 239 -7.65 -18.07 -3.55
CA LEU A 239 -6.97 -19.01 -2.68
C LEU A 239 -5.65 -18.37 -2.19
N PRO A 240 -5.32 -18.51 -0.89
CA PRO A 240 -4.07 -18.04 -0.37
C PRO A 240 -2.91 -18.87 -0.95
N GLY A 241 -1.98 -18.22 -1.63
CA GLY A 241 -0.67 -18.81 -1.91
C GLY A 241 0.24 -18.69 -0.69
N ARG A 242 1.39 -19.35 -0.76
CA ARG A 242 2.38 -19.35 0.32
C ARG A 242 3.20 -18.05 0.29
N PRO A 243 3.71 -17.60 1.45
CA PRO A 243 4.71 -16.55 1.46
C PRO A 243 5.99 -17.06 0.77
N ILE A 244 6.62 -16.18 0.00
CA ILE A 244 7.90 -16.42 -0.64
C ILE A 244 8.91 -15.49 -0.01
N PHE A 245 10.00 -16.06 0.50
CA PHE A 245 11.07 -15.32 1.13
C PHE A 245 12.31 -15.30 0.24
N GLY A 246 13.03 -14.18 0.27
CA GLY A 246 14.31 -14.06 -0.38
C GLY A 246 15.26 -13.16 0.42
N LYS A 247 16.37 -12.82 -0.24
CA LYS A 247 17.44 -12.01 0.33
C LYS A 247 16.98 -10.59 0.64
N TRP A 248 17.61 -9.99 1.65
CA TRP A 248 17.43 -8.63 2.13
C TRP A 248 16.01 -8.34 2.60
N GLY A 249 15.41 -9.30 3.31
CA GLY A 249 14.04 -9.17 3.81
C GLY A 249 12.98 -9.20 2.71
N PHE A 250 13.35 -9.62 1.49
CA PHE A 250 12.39 -9.73 0.39
C PHE A 250 11.29 -10.72 0.74
N GLN A 251 10.05 -10.28 0.54
CA GLN A 251 8.88 -11.12 0.65
C GLN A 251 7.85 -10.75 -0.41
N MET A 252 7.24 -11.78 -0.97
CA MET A 252 6.04 -11.62 -1.79
C MET A 252 5.08 -12.77 -1.52
N ARG A 253 3.83 -12.59 -1.95
CA ARG A 253 2.79 -13.60 -1.83
C ARG A 253 1.94 -13.62 -3.08
N LEU A 254 1.52 -14.81 -3.48
CA LEU A 254 0.62 -15.00 -4.60
C LEU A 254 -0.77 -15.34 -4.11
N PHE A 255 -1.78 -14.84 -4.79
CA PHE A 255 -3.17 -15.19 -4.57
C PHE A 255 -3.73 -15.68 -5.90
N GLN A 256 -4.15 -16.94 -5.91
CA GLN A 256 -4.60 -17.59 -7.13
C GLN A 256 -6.12 -17.54 -7.20
N PRO A 257 -6.71 -17.36 -8.40
CA PRO A 257 -8.14 -17.56 -8.57
C PRO A 257 -8.53 -18.96 -8.11
N ASP A 258 -9.60 -19.03 -7.34
CA ASP A 258 -10.24 -20.30 -7.00
C ASP A 258 -10.92 -20.87 -8.26
N PRO A 259 -10.46 -22.01 -8.80
CA PRO A 259 -11.07 -22.59 -9.98
C PRO A 259 -12.53 -23.03 -9.76
N GLN A 260 -12.97 -23.20 -8.51
CA GLN A 260 -14.32 -23.63 -8.16
C GLN A 260 -15.28 -22.45 -7.98
N LYS A 261 -14.78 -21.22 -7.84
CA LYS A 261 -15.60 -20.04 -7.60
C LYS A 261 -15.25 -18.96 -8.62
N LYS A 262 -16.17 -18.63 -9.53
CA LYS A 262 -15.98 -17.49 -10.45
C LYS A 262 -16.62 -16.24 -9.87
N THR A 263 -15.86 -15.15 -9.83
CA THR A 263 -16.32 -13.82 -9.43
C THR A 263 -15.94 -12.81 -10.51
N PRO A 264 -16.54 -11.61 -10.54
CA PRO A 264 -16.10 -10.52 -11.43
C PRO A 264 -14.63 -10.12 -11.17
N HIS A 265 -14.11 -10.39 -9.98
CA HIS A 265 -12.82 -9.92 -9.50
C HIS A 265 -11.68 -10.94 -9.59
N ASN A 266 -11.93 -12.21 -9.94
CA ASN A 266 -10.93 -13.27 -9.87
C ASN A 266 -10.46 -13.82 -11.23
N ALA A 267 -10.55 -13.03 -12.29
CA ALA A 267 -10.06 -13.44 -13.61
C ALA A 267 -8.53 -13.59 -13.70
N HIS A 268 -7.79 -12.99 -12.76
CA HIS A 268 -6.33 -12.87 -12.83
C HIS A 268 -5.68 -13.24 -11.49
N PRO A 269 -4.53 -13.93 -11.49
CA PRO A 269 -3.72 -14.07 -10.27
C PRO A 269 -3.21 -12.72 -9.79
N ILE A 270 -3.17 -12.56 -8.46
CA ILE A 270 -2.61 -11.36 -7.82
C ILE A 270 -1.27 -11.73 -7.19
N VAL A 271 -0.29 -10.86 -7.36
CA VAL A 271 1.00 -10.96 -6.68
C VAL A 271 1.18 -9.71 -5.85
N ALA A 272 1.22 -9.87 -4.53
CA ALA A 272 1.50 -8.80 -3.59
C ALA A 272 2.96 -8.86 -3.16
N PHE A 273 3.65 -7.72 -3.22
CA PHE A 273 5.00 -7.56 -2.70
C PHE A 273 4.95 -6.86 -1.34
N ARG A 274 5.72 -7.37 -0.39
CA ARG A 274 5.83 -6.80 0.95
C ARG A 274 6.70 -5.53 0.88
N GLY A 275 6.28 -4.48 1.57
CA GLY A 275 7.15 -3.36 1.90
C GLY A 275 8.22 -3.77 2.91
N THR A 276 9.07 -2.83 3.31
CA THR A 276 10.03 -3.08 4.39
C THR A 276 9.34 -3.19 5.73
N GLU A 277 9.23 -4.43 6.19
CA GLU A 277 9.18 -4.76 7.60
C GLU A 277 10.23 -5.85 7.82
N GLY A 278 11.26 -5.59 8.61
CA GLY A 278 12.16 -6.65 9.06
C GLY A 278 13.65 -6.37 9.11
N VAL A 279 14.08 -5.11 9.00
CA VAL A 279 15.42 -4.73 9.47
C VAL A 279 15.27 -3.88 10.71
N GLY A 280 14.72 -4.45 11.78
CA GLY A 280 14.49 -3.74 13.03
C GLY A 280 15.75 -3.01 13.50
N LEU A 281 15.89 -1.73 13.18
CA LEU A 281 16.76 -0.84 13.93
C LEU A 281 16.14 -0.81 15.32
N ARG A 282 16.72 -1.58 16.23
CA ARG A 282 16.40 -1.51 17.66
C ARG A 282 16.86 -0.15 18.17
N VAL A 283 16.08 0.90 17.90
CA VAL A 283 16.24 2.17 18.60
C VAL A 283 15.61 1.98 19.97
N ARG A 284 16.42 1.43 20.89
CA ARG A 284 16.17 1.06 22.29
C ARG A 284 15.34 -0.21 22.53
N ASP A 285 16.01 -1.18 23.14
CA ASP A 285 15.42 -2.33 23.84
C ASP A 285 14.48 -1.84 24.97
N ASP A 286 13.18 -1.74 24.71
CA ASP A 286 12.18 -1.87 25.79
C ASP A 286 11.66 -3.32 25.79
N PRO A 287 11.98 -4.12 26.80
CA PRO A 287 11.56 -5.53 26.91
C PRO A 287 10.04 -5.73 27.06
N LYS A 288 9.23 -4.66 27.05
CA LYS A 288 7.76 -4.73 27.15
C LYS A 288 7.01 -4.64 25.82
N THR A 289 7.68 -4.35 24.70
CA THR A 289 6.99 -4.29 23.40
C THR A 289 6.73 -5.71 22.87
N PRO A 290 5.47 -6.12 22.61
CA PRO A 290 5.18 -7.41 22.00
C PRO A 290 5.92 -7.56 20.66
N GLN A 291 6.46 -8.75 20.40
CA GLN A 291 7.18 -9.08 19.14
C GLN A 291 6.34 -8.92 17.87
N ASN A 292 5.04 -8.67 18.01
CA ASN A 292 4.08 -8.52 16.92
C ASN A 292 3.76 -7.05 16.56
N GLU A 293 4.31 -6.06 17.29
CA GLU A 293 4.01 -4.62 17.13
C GLU A 293 5.18 -3.76 16.61
N GLN A 294 6.24 -4.36 16.06
CA GLN A 294 7.40 -3.60 15.60
C GLN A 294 7.29 -3.18 14.13
N GLU A 295 6.30 -2.33 13.83
CA GLU A 295 6.35 -1.40 12.69
C GLU A 295 7.41 -0.32 13.01
N SER A 296 8.70 -0.64 12.83
CA SER A 296 9.76 0.36 12.95
C SER A 296 9.79 1.20 11.67
N GLY A 297 9.01 2.28 11.66
CA GLY A 297 8.95 3.22 10.54
C GLY A 297 10.29 3.87 10.16
N LEU A 298 11.34 3.75 10.99
CA LEU A 298 12.69 4.18 10.62
C LEU A 298 13.34 3.23 9.58
N ASP A 299 13.04 1.94 9.63
CA ASP A 299 13.57 0.95 8.68
C ASP A 299 12.95 1.18 7.30
N THR A 300 11.65 1.51 7.28
CA THR A 300 10.89 1.88 6.09
C THR A 300 11.46 3.11 5.43
N LEU A 301 11.73 4.16 6.20
CA LEU A 301 12.37 5.37 5.69
C LEU A 301 13.79 5.07 5.14
N VAL A 302 14.63 4.33 5.85
CA VAL A 302 16.02 4.07 5.38
C VAL A 302 16.05 3.27 4.08
N ALA A 303 15.18 2.27 3.94
CA ALA A 303 15.08 1.48 2.70
C ALA A 303 14.41 2.24 1.55
N ASP A 304 13.41 3.07 1.85
CA ASP A 304 12.72 3.90 0.86
C ASP A 304 13.57 5.11 0.42
N PHE A 305 14.53 5.57 1.22
CA PHE A 305 15.40 6.73 0.92
C PHE A 305 16.81 6.36 0.43
N ALA A 306 17.08 5.10 0.09
CA ALA A 306 18.33 4.70 -0.55
C ALA A 306 18.54 5.52 -1.85
N TYR A 307 19.69 6.20 -1.92
CA TYR A 307 19.89 7.46 -2.63
C TYR A 307 19.62 7.55 -4.15
N ALA A 308 19.28 6.47 -4.85
CA ALA A 308 18.99 6.53 -6.29
C ALA A 308 18.15 5.38 -6.86
N GLU A 309 18.01 4.25 -6.17
CA GLU A 309 17.46 3.03 -6.79
C GLU A 309 16.55 2.25 -5.85
N VAL A 310 15.55 2.91 -5.26
CA VAL A 310 14.57 2.29 -4.35
C VAL A 310 14.03 0.97 -4.92
N GLY A 311 14.15 -0.11 -4.16
CA GLY A 311 13.70 -1.45 -4.53
C GLY A 311 14.56 -2.19 -5.56
N TYR A 312 15.44 -1.54 -6.32
CA TYR A 312 16.22 -2.21 -7.37
C TYR A 312 17.25 -3.17 -6.82
N SER A 313 17.93 -2.82 -5.72
CA SER A 313 18.90 -3.70 -5.07
C SER A 313 18.23 -4.99 -4.62
N GLN A 314 17.13 -4.87 -3.88
CA GLN A 314 16.36 -5.99 -3.38
C GLN A 314 15.75 -6.80 -4.54
N TYR A 315 15.23 -6.15 -5.59
CA TYR A 315 14.73 -6.83 -6.78
C TYR A 315 15.85 -7.61 -7.51
N ARG A 316 17.00 -6.99 -7.79
CA ARG A 316 18.13 -7.63 -8.49
C ARG A 316 18.61 -8.89 -7.77
N GLN A 317 18.73 -8.81 -6.45
CA GLN A 317 19.17 -9.93 -5.61
C GLN A 317 18.22 -11.12 -5.65
N ASN A 318 16.94 -10.87 -5.92
CA ASN A 318 15.86 -11.85 -5.93
C ASN A 318 15.26 -12.09 -7.33
N ARG A 319 15.85 -11.52 -8.38
CA ARG A 319 15.26 -11.46 -9.74
C ARG A 319 14.83 -12.83 -10.27
N GLU A 320 15.69 -13.84 -10.11
CA GLU A 320 15.40 -15.19 -10.58
C GLU A 320 14.31 -15.87 -9.75
N LEU A 321 14.30 -15.65 -8.43
CA LEU A 321 13.25 -16.15 -7.55
C LEU A 321 11.90 -15.54 -7.91
N ILE A 322 11.87 -14.22 -8.12
CA ILE A 322 10.69 -13.46 -8.56
C ILE A 322 10.19 -14.03 -9.89
N ARG A 323 11.05 -14.04 -10.92
CA ARG A 323 10.73 -14.52 -12.27
C ARG A 323 10.05 -15.89 -12.25
N ARG A 324 10.64 -16.87 -11.55
CA ARG A 324 10.11 -18.25 -11.48
C ARG A 324 8.70 -18.31 -10.93
N ASN A 325 8.42 -17.55 -9.87
CA ASN A 325 7.13 -17.54 -9.21
C ASN A 325 6.07 -16.76 -10.02
N LEU A 326 6.46 -15.65 -10.65
CA LEU A 326 5.58 -14.94 -11.60
C LEU A 326 5.21 -15.83 -12.79
N GLU A 327 6.18 -16.53 -13.38
CA GLU A 327 5.92 -17.47 -14.48
C GLU A 327 5.00 -18.62 -14.06
N ALA A 328 5.18 -19.16 -12.85
CA ALA A 328 4.32 -20.21 -12.32
C ALA A 328 2.87 -19.71 -12.14
N ALA A 329 2.70 -18.50 -11.63
CA ALA A 329 1.39 -17.86 -11.45
C ALA A 329 0.72 -17.55 -12.78
N ALA A 330 1.49 -17.04 -13.75
CA ALA A 330 0.99 -16.57 -15.03
C ALA A 330 0.36 -17.69 -15.88
N ARG A 331 0.58 -18.96 -15.53
CA ARG A 331 -0.13 -20.12 -16.10
C ARG A 331 -1.64 -20.06 -15.91
N ARG A 332 -2.13 -19.28 -14.94
CA ARG A 332 -3.56 -19.06 -14.67
C ARG A 332 -4.12 -17.75 -15.25
N GLY A 333 -3.31 -17.03 -16.03
CA GLY A 333 -3.68 -15.74 -16.61
C GLY A 333 -2.64 -14.66 -16.33
N ARG A 334 -2.76 -13.51 -17.00
CA ARG A 334 -1.91 -12.35 -16.73
C ARG A 334 -2.08 -11.87 -15.29
N LEU A 335 -1.05 -11.24 -14.73
CA LEU A 335 -0.88 -10.96 -13.31
C LEU A 335 -1.31 -9.54 -12.94
N ILE A 336 -2.03 -9.39 -11.84
CA ILE A 336 -2.18 -8.11 -11.15
C ILE A 336 -1.03 -8.00 -10.15
N LEU A 337 -0.17 -6.99 -10.29
CA LEU A 337 0.95 -6.77 -9.37
C LEU A 337 0.60 -5.64 -8.41
N THR A 338 0.71 -5.90 -7.11
CA THR A 338 0.34 -4.94 -6.08
C THR A 338 1.37 -4.87 -4.96
N GLY A 339 1.38 -3.76 -4.23
CA GLY A 339 2.26 -3.57 -3.09
C GLY A 339 2.12 -2.19 -2.48
N HIS A 340 2.54 -2.10 -1.23
CA HIS A 340 2.57 -0.88 -0.43
C HIS A 340 4.01 -0.45 -0.17
N SER A 341 4.28 0.87 -0.09
CA SER A 341 5.63 1.38 0.23
C SER A 341 6.68 0.83 -0.76
N LEU A 342 7.83 0.31 -0.28
CA LEU A 342 8.82 -0.43 -1.06
C LEU A 342 8.21 -1.57 -1.90
N GLY A 343 7.19 -2.25 -1.36
CA GLY A 343 6.50 -3.34 -2.05
C GLY A 343 5.82 -2.86 -3.33
N GLY A 344 5.28 -1.64 -3.33
CA GLY A 344 4.73 -1.04 -4.54
C GLY A 344 5.81 -0.63 -5.56
N ALA A 345 7.01 -0.26 -5.10
CA ALA A 345 8.16 -0.06 -5.98
C ALA A 345 8.59 -1.39 -6.63
N LEU A 346 8.67 -2.47 -5.85
CA LEU A 346 8.96 -3.82 -6.34
C LEU A 346 7.90 -4.31 -7.34
N ALA A 347 6.62 -4.03 -7.09
CA ALA A 347 5.53 -4.37 -8.01
C ALA A 347 5.70 -3.67 -9.36
N GLN A 348 6.05 -2.38 -9.36
CA GLN A 348 6.36 -1.61 -10.56
C GLN A 348 7.59 -2.17 -11.29
N ILE A 349 8.70 -2.41 -10.60
CA ILE A 349 9.93 -2.98 -11.21
C ILE A 349 9.64 -4.36 -11.82
N ALA A 350 8.93 -5.22 -11.09
CA ALA A 350 8.53 -6.54 -11.56
C ALA A 350 7.65 -6.45 -12.81
N ALA A 351 6.74 -5.47 -12.88
CA ALA A 351 5.90 -5.25 -14.05
C ALA A 351 6.71 -4.89 -15.30
N VAL A 352 7.71 -4.00 -15.15
CA VAL A 352 8.59 -3.60 -16.26
C VAL A 352 9.47 -4.76 -16.72
N GLU A 353 9.95 -5.59 -15.80
CA GLU A 353 10.78 -6.75 -16.14
C GLU A 353 9.98 -7.92 -16.72
N HIS A 354 8.67 -7.98 -16.46
CA HIS A 354 7.78 -9.07 -16.88
C HIS A 354 6.51 -8.59 -17.58
N MET A 355 6.63 -7.58 -18.45
CA MET A 355 5.47 -6.92 -19.10
C MET A 355 4.51 -7.88 -19.82
N ALA A 356 5.04 -8.94 -20.45
CA ALA A 356 4.22 -9.94 -21.14
C ALA A 356 3.31 -10.75 -20.19
N LEU A 357 3.69 -10.86 -18.91
CA LEU A 357 2.94 -11.58 -17.89
C LEU A 357 1.99 -10.65 -17.13
N THR A 358 2.31 -9.37 -17.01
CA THR A 358 1.55 -8.42 -16.19
C THR A 358 0.31 -7.92 -16.92
N LYS A 359 -0.85 -7.88 -16.26
CA LYS A 359 -2.10 -7.24 -16.70
C LYS A 359 -2.17 -5.80 -16.21
N GLU A 360 -1.86 -5.60 -14.93
CA GLU A 360 -2.13 -4.36 -14.22
C GLU A 360 -1.21 -4.18 -13.02
N ILE A 361 -0.97 -2.92 -12.67
CA ILE A 361 -0.18 -2.50 -11.52
C ILE A 361 -1.10 -1.66 -10.63
N VAL A 362 -1.25 -2.04 -9.36
CA VAL A 362 -2.01 -1.27 -8.37
C VAL A 362 -1.15 -1.08 -7.14
N THR A 363 -0.84 0.16 -6.77
CA THR A 363 0.09 0.39 -5.64
C THR A 363 -0.44 1.39 -4.64
N PHE A 364 -0.04 1.24 -3.38
CA PHE A 364 -0.50 2.05 -2.25
C PHE A 364 0.69 2.74 -1.59
N GLN A 365 0.71 4.07 -1.51
CA GLN A 365 1.79 4.84 -0.88
C GLN A 365 3.19 4.42 -1.36
N ALA A 366 3.31 4.04 -2.64
CA ALA A 366 4.49 3.40 -3.17
C ALA A 366 5.52 4.39 -3.70
N ALA A 367 6.80 4.09 -3.47
CA ALA A 367 7.90 4.80 -4.09
C ALA A 367 7.84 4.70 -5.63
N ALA A 368 8.33 5.74 -6.30
CA ALA A 368 8.55 5.75 -7.73
C ALA A 368 9.78 4.89 -8.11
N ILE A 369 9.92 4.61 -9.41
CA ILE A 369 11.02 3.79 -9.98
C ILE A 369 11.85 4.63 -10.95
N LYS A 370 12.82 4.03 -11.66
CA LYS A 370 13.65 4.75 -12.63
C LYS A 370 12.82 5.18 -13.84
N GLN A 371 13.06 6.39 -14.32
CA GLN A 371 12.41 6.95 -15.51
C GLN A 371 12.65 6.06 -16.74
N ALA A 372 13.86 5.50 -16.90
CA ALA A 372 14.17 4.62 -18.01
C ALA A 372 13.27 3.37 -18.08
N ASP A 373 12.86 2.83 -16.93
CA ASP A 373 11.95 1.68 -16.85
C ASP A 373 10.50 2.08 -17.10
N VAL A 374 10.09 3.26 -16.64
CA VAL A 374 8.81 3.87 -17.01
C VAL A 374 8.72 4.11 -18.52
N ASP A 375 9.79 4.61 -19.15
CA ASP A 375 9.85 4.85 -20.59
C ASP A 375 9.79 3.54 -21.39
N ARG A 376 10.45 2.48 -20.91
CA ARG A 376 10.32 1.13 -21.47
C ARG A 376 8.86 0.66 -21.44
N LEU A 377 8.16 0.84 -20.32
CA LEU A 377 6.77 0.45 -20.19
C LEU A 377 5.83 1.29 -21.07
N LYS A 378 6.05 2.60 -21.17
CA LYS A 378 5.33 3.46 -22.11
C LYS A 378 5.50 2.98 -23.56
N ALA A 379 6.72 2.64 -23.96
CA ALA A 379 7.01 2.11 -25.29
C ALA A 379 6.32 0.75 -25.54
N TYR A 380 6.27 -0.12 -24.54
CA TYR A 380 5.53 -1.39 -24.62
C TYR A 380 4.02 -1.14 -24.76
N ASN A 381 3.43 -0.30 -23.91
CA ASN A 381 2.01 0.02 -23.94
C ASN A 381 1.59 0.65 -25.27
N ALA A 382 2.40 1.54 -25.85
CA ALA A 382 2.13 2.12 -27.16
C ALA A 382 2.07 1.07 -28.28
N ARG A 383 2.95 0.06 -28.23
CA ARG A 383 2.94 -1.07 -29.20
C ARG A 383 1.78 -2.03 -29.01
N HIS A 384 1.24 -2.10 -27.80
CA HIS A 384 0.20 -3.03 -27.37
C HIS A 384 -1.16 -2.36 -27.10
N ALA A 385 -1.34 -1.13 -27.58
CA ALA A 385 -2.60 -0.40 -27.42
C ALA A 385 -3.76 -1.08 -28.17
N ALA A 386 -3.49 -1.64 -29.36
CA ALA A 386 -4.50 -2.24 -30.23
C ALA A 386 -4.85 -3.70 -29.91
N ASP A 387 -3.97 -4.44 -29.22
CA ASP A 387 -4.15 -5.88 -28.92
C ASP A 387 -4.63 -6.14 -27.48
N GLY A 388 -4.99 -5.08 -26.74
CA GLY A 388 -5.48 -5.16 -25.37
C GLY A 388 -4.43 -5.62 -24.35
N LYS A 389 -3.14 -5.62 -24.73
CA LYS A 389 -2.04 -6.02 -23.85
C LYS A 389 -1.34 -4.86 -23.16
N ALA A 390 -1.73 -3.62 -23.40
CA ALA A 390 -1.32 -2.51 -22.57
C ALA A 390 -1.56 -2.80 -21.08
N ILE A 391 -0.60 -2.40 -20.25
CA ILE A 391 -0.63 -2.55 -18.80
C ILE A 391 -1.19 -1.26 -18.22
N ALA A 392 -2.29 -1.38 -17.47
CA ALA A 392 -2.85 -0.28 -16.71
C ALA A 392 -2.08 -0.11 -15.39
N SER A 393 -1.95 1.13 -14.92
CA SER A 393 -1.37 1.44 -13.60
C SER A 393 -2.32 2.34 -12.81
N ARG A 394 -2.53 2.02 -11.53
CA ARG A 394 -3.24 2.85 -10.57
C ARG A 394 -2.41 3.02 -9.30
N HIS A 395 -2.30 4.25 -8.85
CA HIS A 395 -1.48 4.60 -7.69
C HIS A 395 -2.34 5.35 -6.67
N TYR A 396 -2.46 4.80 -5.46
CA TYR A 396 -3.19 5.41 -4.36
C TYR A 396 -2.20 6.04 -3.39
N ARG A 397 -2.41 7.31 -3.02
CA ARG A 397 -1.47 8.05 -2.19
C ARG A 397 -2.19 8.87 -1.14
N VAL A 398 -1.59 8.95 0.05
CA VAL A 398 -2.02 9.88 1.09
C VAL A 398 -1.21 11.17 0.97
N ASP A 399 -1.87 12.30 1.16
CA ASP A 399 -1.23 13.60 1.14
C ASP A 399 -0.35 13.79 2.39
N GLY A 400 0.86 14.29 2.20
CA GLY A 400 1.86 14.39 3.27
C GLY A 400 2.72 13.13 3.47
N ASP A 401 2.41 12.03 2.77
CA ASP A 401 3.33 10.89 2.71
C ASP A 401 4.53 11.22 1.80
N ILE A 402 5.73 10.99 2.32
CA ILE A 402 7.00 11.27 1.66
C ILE A 402 7.55 10.09 0.87
N VAL A 403 7.06 8.86 1.09
CA VAL A 403 7.59 7.68 0.39
C VAL A 403 7.36 7.72 -1.13
N PRO A 404 6.21 8.16 -1.66
CA PRO A 404 6.00 8.27 -3.10
C PRO A 404 6.95 9.21 -3.86
N THR A 405 7.74 9.99 -3.12
CA THR A 405 8.71 10.96 -3.65
C THR A 405 10.08 10.36 -3.91
N ALA A 406 10.32 9.17 -3.38
CA ALA A 406 11.54 8.43 -3.65
C ALA A 406 11.46 7.79 -5.04
N GLY A 407 12.60 7.69 -5.74
CA GLY A 407 12.63 7.30 -7.16
C GLY A 407 12.55 8.48 -8.14
N GLU A 408 12.24 8.20 -9.41
CA GLU A 408 12.23 9.22 -10.49
C GLU A 408 10.83 9.40 -11.11
N ALA A 409 10.13 8.30 -11.40
CA ALA A 409 8.77 8.33 -11.95
C ALA A 409 7.97 7.07 -11.63
N SER A 410 6.64 7.21 -11.51
CA SER A 410 5.72 6.07 -11.41
C SER A 410 5.36 5.52 -12.80
N THR A 411 4.99 4.25 -12.86
CA THR A 411 4.52 3.59 -14.09
C THR A 411 3.29 4.31 -14.68
N PRO A 412 3.14 4.40 -16.01
CA PRO A 412 2.13 5.25 -16.64
C PRO A 412 0.70 4.80 -16.28
N GLY A 413 -0.11 5.74 -15.82
CA GLY A 413 -1.49 5.54 -15.41
C GLY A 413 -2.03 6.68 -14.54
N GLU A 414 -2.92 6.35 -13.63
CA GLU A 414 -3.66 7.27 -12.76
C GLU A 414 -3.11 7.28 -11.33
N ILE A 415 -3.14 8.46 -10.69
CA ILE A 415 -2.81 8.65 -9.29
C ILE A 415 -4.03 9.23 -8.59
N HIS A 416 -4.55 8.56 -7.56
CA HIS A 416 -5.59 9.07 -6.68
C HIS A 416 -4.99 9.51 -5.35
N TYR A 417 -5.26 10.75 -4.95
CA TYR A 417 -4.81 11.31 -3.68
C TYR A 417 -5.92 11.36 -2.66
N PHE A 418 -5.55 11.13 -1.40
CA PHE A 418 -6.42 11.30 -0.23
C PHE A 418 -5.74 12.14 0.83
N ASP A 419 -6.50 12.97 1.54
CA ASP A 419 -6.07 13.60 2.76
C ASP A 419 -6.39 12.67 3.94
N TYR A 420 -5.40 12.43 4.79
CA TYR A 420 -5.60 11.80 6.10
C TYR A 420 -5.73 12.88 7.17
N ARG A 421 -6.78 12.81 7.99
CA ARG A 421 -6.94 13.70 9.15
C ARG A 421 -7.25 12.90 10.40
N ARG A 422 -6.56 13.26 11.48
CA ARG A 422 -6.81 12.72 12.82
C ARG A 422 -6.78 13.84 13.86
N GLU A 423 -7.66 13.74 14.85
CA GLU A 423 -7.66 14.64 16.00
C GLU A 423 -6.34 14.54 16.80
N GLY A 424 -5.73 15.68 17.15
CA GLY A 424 -4.52 15.76 17.99
C GLY A 424 -3.23 15.28 17.34
N GLN A 425 -3.18 15.15 16.00
CA GLN A 425 -2.00 14.67 15.28
C GLN A 425 -0.86 15.70 15.30
N GLY A 426 0.31 15.28 15.81
CA GLY A 426 1.56 16.05 15.74
C GLY A 426 2.38 15.67 14.51
N LEU A 427 3.43 16.46 14.23
CA LEU A 427 4.31 16.35 13.06
C LEU A 427 4.87 14.94 12.80
N LEU A 428 5.49 14.32 13.81
CA LEU A 428 6.05 12.97 13.71
C LEU A 428 4.95 11.90 13.56
N GLY A 429 3.77 12.16 14.12
CA GLY A 429 2.61 11.27 13.98
C GLY A 429 2.15 11.17 12.54
N MET A 430 2.19 12.27 11.78
CA MET A 430 1.74 12.32 10.40
C MET A 430 2.65 11.63 9.39
N LEU A 431 3.96 11.81 9.48
CA LEU A 431 4.89 11.09 8.60
C LEU A 431 4.78 9.57 8.81
N LYS A 432 4.54 9.13 10.04
CA LYS A 432 4.36 7.71 10.38
C LYS A 432 2.97 7.19 9.99
N GLU A 433 1.92 7.88 10.44
CA GLU A 433 0.54 7.40 10.34
C GLU A 433 0.01 7.52 8.91
N ASN A 434 0.30 8.60 8.17
CA ASN A 434 -0.17 8.78 6.80
C ASN A 434 0.36 7.69 5.86
N HIS A 435 1.57 7.18 6.13
CA HIS A 435 2.19 6.16 5.30
C HIS A 435 1.58 4.77 5.52
N VAL A 436 1.23 4.40 6.76
CA VAL A 436 0.75 3.04 7.09
C VAL A 436 -0.78 2.89 7.06
N THR A 437 -1.51 3.99 6.90
CA THR A 437 -2.98 3.99 6.80
C THR A 437 -3.47 3.27 5.54
N PRO A 438 -4.44 2.35 5.66
CA PRO A 438 -5.16 1.78 4.51
C PRO A 438 -6.22 2.78 4.02
N ALA A 439 -5.77 3.80 3.29
CA ALA A 439 -6.58 4.97 2.98
C ALA A 439 -7.77 4.62 2.09
N LEU A 440 -7.60 3.68 1.16
CA LEU A 440 -8.65 3.34 0.21
C LEU A 440 -9.79 2.54 0.87
N SER A 441 -9.44 1.54 1.68
CA SER A 441 -10.41 0.75 2.45
C SER A 441 -11.15 1.63 3.46
N GLU A 442 -10.46 2.56 4.10
CA GLU A 442 -11.06 3.49 5.06
C GLU A 442 -11.96 4.52 4.36
N TYR A 443 -11.55 5.04 3.20
CA TYR A 443 -12.39 5.90 2.37
C TYR A 443 -13.68 5.19 1.92
N LEU A 444 -13.58 3.97 1.38
CA LEU A 444 -14.75 3.17 1.00
C LEU A 444 -15.69 2.96 2.20
N ARG A 445 -15.16 2.63 3.37
CA ARG A 445 -15.94 2.47 4.59
C ARG A 445 -16.73 3.74 4.95
N GLN A 446 -16.09 4.90 4.88
CA GLN A 446 -16.72 6.19 5.16
C GLN A 446 -17.84 6.50 4.15
N GLU A 447 -17.60 6.27 2.86
CA GLU A 447 -18.59 6.43 1.79
C GLU A 447 -19.82 5.54 2.01
N LEU A 448 -19.61 4.24 2.28
CA LEU A 448 -20.69 3.28 2.51
C LEU A 448 -21.52 3.59 3.76
N LEU A 449 -20.86 4.01 4.85
CA LEU A 449 -21.54 4.44 6.07
C LEU A 449 -22.34 5.74 5.85
N ALA A 450 -21.78 6.70 5.13
CA ALA A 450 -22.46 7.94 4.79
C ALA A 450 -23.68 7.69 3.88
N ALA A 451 -23.54 6.82 2.88
CA ALA A 451 -24.63 6.42 2.00
C ALA A 451 -25.76 5.71 2.77
N SER A 452 -25.43 4.75 3.63
CA SER A 452 -26.40 4.04 4.49
C SER A 452 -27.21 4.99 5.39
N ARG A 453 -26.56 6.01 5.97
CA ARG A 453 -27.25 7.06 6.77
C ARG A 453 -28.21 7.90 5.93
N ARG A 454 -27.86 8.21 4.68
CA ARG A 454 -28.69 9.04 3.77
C ARG A 454 -29.92 8.30 3.27
N SER A 455 -29.80 7.01 2.97
CA SER A 455 -30.89 6.21 2.39
C SER A 455 -31.76 5.50 3.42
N GLY A 456 -31.44 5.58 4.72
CA GLY A 456 -32.17 4.85 5.77
C GLY A 456 -31.89 3.34 5.76
N GLY A 457 -30.74 2.95 5.22
CA GLY A 457 -30.35 1.58 4.89
C GLY A 457 -29.80 1.52 3.47
N LEU A 458 -28.59 0.98 3.30
CA LEU A 458 -27.99 0.72 1.99
C LEU A 458 -27.85 -0.79 1.82
N GLU A 459 -28.37 -1.31 0.72
CA GLU A 459 -28.05 -2.67 0.28
C GLU A 459 -26.64 -2.64 -0.30
N LEU A 460 -25.70 -3.20 0.45
CA LEU A 460 -24.31 -3.35 0.03
C LEU A 460 -24.20 -4.56 -0.88
N ASP A 461 -23.36 -4.48 -1.91
CA ASP A 461 -23.03 -5.68 -2.66
C ASP A 461 -22.28 -6.69 -1.75
N PRO A 462 -22.19 -7.98 -2.14
CA PRO A 462 -21.54 -9.01 -1.32
C PRO A 462 -20.07 -8.74 -1.01
N TYR A 463 -19.34 -8.05 -1.90
CA TYR A 463 -17.92 -7.74 -1.76
C TYR A 463 -17.69 -6.55 -0.83
N GLN A 464 -18.52 -5.51 -0.95
CA GLN A 464 -18.58 -4.41 0.00
C GLN A 464 -18.95 -4.90 1.41
N THR A 465 -19.92 -5.80 1.51
CA THR A 465 -20.29 -6.45 2.78
C THR A 465 -19.11 -7.23 3.36
N ALA A 466 -18.38 -7.97 2.53
CA ALA A 466 -17.19 -8.71 2.94
C ALA A 466 -16.09 -7.78 3.46
N LEU A 467 -15.79 -6.67 2.77
CA LEU A 467 -14.81 -5.67 3.21
C LEU A 467 -15.22 -5.02 4.53
N MET A 468 -16.49 -4.61 4.68
CA MET A 468 -17.00 -4.00 5.92
C MET A 468 -16.91 -4.94 7.12
N ARG A 469 -17.05 -6.26 6.89
CA ARG A 469 -17.09 -7.28 7.94
C ARG A 469 -15.72 -7.85 8.28
N TRP A 470 -14.90 -8.12 7.27
CA TRP A 470 -13.66 -8.89 7.38
C TRP A 470 -12.42 -8.13 6.93
N GLY A 471 -12.59 -6.97 6.28
CA GLY A 471 -11.49 -6.07 5.97
C GLY A 471 -10.86 -5.49 7.24
N GLN A 472 -9.57 -5.18 7.14
CA GLN A 472 -8.84 -4.48 8.19
C GLN A 472 -9.39 -3.06 8.42
N ARG A 473 -9.09 -2.49 9.58
CA ARG A 473 -9.41 -1.10 9.91
C ARG A 473 -8.13 -0.32 10.22
N ASP A 474 -8.21 1.00 10.10
CA ASP A 474 -7.14 1.88 10.56
C ASP A 474 -6.90 1.66 12.07
N GLU A 475 -5.63 1.60 12.47
CA GLU A 475 -5.25 1.33 13.86
C GLU A 475 -5.76 2.40 14.83
N GLN A 476 -5.87 3.65 14.37
CA GLN A 476 -6.36 4.74 15.18
C GLN A 476 -7.89 4.65 15.35
N ASP A 477 -8.63 4.23 14.33
CA ASP A 477 -10.07 3.90 14.45
C ASP A 477 -10.27 2.74 15.44
N LEU A 478 -9.43 1.71 15.38
CA LEU A 478 -9.42 0.61 16.35
C LEU A 478 -9.07 1.06 17.77
N ALA A 479 -8.25 2.11 17.91
CA ALA A 479 -7.90 2.76 19.17
C ALA A 479 -8.97 3.77 19.65
N GLY A 480 -10.10 3.89 18.94
CA GLY A 480 -11.21 4.77 19.30
C GLY A 480 -11.01 6.24 18.93
N LYS A 481 -10.02 6.56 18.10
CA LYS A 481 -9.82 7.91 17.56
C LYS A 481 -10.55 8.06 16.23
N SER A 482 -11.08 9.24 15.98
CA SER A 482 -11.69 9.57 14.68
C SER A 482 -10.60 9.74 13.61
N VAL A 483 -10.75 8.99 12.53
CA VAL A 483 -9.97 9.12 11.30
C VAL A 483 -10.89 9.58 10.20
N GLU A 484 -10.47 10.56 9.43
CA GLU A 484 -11.20 11.07 8.28
C GLU A 484 -10.28 10.97 7.05
N ILE A 485 -10.80 10.32 6.00
CA ILE A 485 -10.11 10.20 4.71
C ILE A 485 -10.90 10.99 3.68
N ILE A 486 -10.26 11.96 3.04
CA ILE A 486 -10.93 12.85 2.09
C ILE A 486 -10.27 12.72 0.73
N TYR A 487 -11.04 12.35 -0.30
CA TYR A 487 -10.54 12.37 -1.66
C TYR A 487 -10.01 13.77 -2.03
N SER A 488 -8.81 13.83 -2.57
CA SER A 488 -8.08 15.08 -2.82
C SER A 488 -7.76 15.30 -4.30
N GLY A 489 -8.16 14.37 -5.16
CA GLY A 489 -8.07 14.51 -6.61
C GLY A 489 -7.28 13.40 -7.28
N ASP A 490 -7.45 13.32 -8.59
CA ASP A 490 -6.78 12.41 -9.50
C ASP A 490 -5.85 13.16 -10.45
N TYR A 491 -4.75 12.51 -10.81
CA TYR A 491 -3.75 13.03 -11.71
C TYR A 491 -3.24 11.91 -12.61
N SER A 492 -3.01 12.20 -13.88
CA SER A 492 -2.13 11.34 -14.67
C SER A 492 -0.72 11.37 -14.06
N THR A 493 -0.04 10.24 -14.04
CA THR A 493 1.37 10.12 -13.61
C THR A 493 2.34 11.10 -14.30
N GLU A 494 2.07 11.53 -15.54
CA GLU A 494 2.87 12.55 -16.24
C GLU A 494 2.68 13.97 -15.72
N ARG A 495 1.53 14.22 -15.11
CA ARG A 495 1.14 15.49 -14.51
C ARG A 495 1.15 15.40 -12.99
N ASP A 496 1.86 14.42 -12.44
CA ASP A 496 1.98 14.25 -11.00
C ASP A 496 2.58 15.52 -10.40
N PRO A 497 1.81 16.27 -9.59
CA PRO A 497 2.27 17.52 -9.03
C PRO A 497 3.52 17.37 -8.15
N LYS A 498 3.75 16.17 -7.59
CA LYS A 498 4.68 15.95 -6.47
C LYS A 498 6.12 15.63 -6.85
N ILE A 499 6.37 15.09 -8.04
CA ILE A 499 7.73 14.69 -8.48
C ILE A 499 8.72 15.87 -8.49
N ARG A 500 8.26 17.12 -8.65
CA ARG A 500 9.13 18.31 -8.72
C ARG A 500 9.30 19.09 -7.42
N GLY A 501 8.32 19.07 -6.52
CA GLY A 501 8.37 19.82 -5.25
C GLY A 501 9.17 19.10 -4.16
N GLU A 502 9.24 17.78 -4.22
CA GLU A 502 9.73 16.94 -3.11
C GLU A 502 11.15 16.39 -3.32
N MET A 503 11.74 16.61 -4.50
CA MET A 503 13.19 16.48 -4.72
C MET A 503 14.02 17.24 -3.68
N LEU A 504 13.56 18.43 -3.26
CA LEU A 504 14.22 19.24 -2.23
C LEU A 504 14.27 18.51 -0.87
N ARG A 505 13.25 17.69 -0.54
CA ARG A 505 13.22 16.89 0.70
C ARG A 505 14.16 15.69 0.62
N ARG A 506 14.27 15.03 -0.54
CA ARG A 506 15.25 13.96 -0.78
C ARG A 506 16.69 14.45 -0.61
N GLU A 507 16.99 15.65 -1.09
CA GLU A 507 18.30 16.31 -0.90
C GLU A 507 18.62 16.64 0.56
N LEU A 508 17.61 16.73 1.45
CA LEU A 508 17.78 17.05 2.87
C LEU A 508 17.77 15.81 3.79
N LEU A 509 16.91 14.83 3.54
CA LEU A 509 16.70 13.67 4.41
C LEU A 509 17.72 12.56 4.19
N ALA A 510 18.02 12.21 2.95
CA ALA A 510 18.95 11.14 2.64
C ALA A 510 20.38 11.41 3.19
N PRO A 511 20.92 12.65 3.16
CA PRO A 511 22.22 12.94 3.78
C PRO A 511 22.17 12.92 5.30
N THR A 512 20.99 13.19 5.87
CA THR A 512 20.78 13.14 7.31
C THR A 512 20.78 11.69 7.80
N LEU A 513 20.10 10.78 7.09
CA LEU A 513 20.09 9.34 7.40
C LEU A 513 21.48 8.71 7.25
N ASP A 514 22.22 9.10 6.22
CA ASP A 514 23.62 8.70 5.98
C ASP A 514 24.55 9.20 7.11
N LYS A 515 24.46 10.48 7.48
CA LYS A 515 25.21 11.05 8.63
C LYS A 515 24.89 10.39 9.97
N LEU A 516 23.69 9.84 10.13
CA LEU A 516 23.27 9.13 11.34
C LEU A 516 23.72 7.65 11.34
N GLY A 517 24.38 7.16 10.28
CA GLY A 517 24.94 5.80 10.21
C GLY A 517 23.89 4.69 10.09
N LEU A 518 22.65 5.03 9.72
CA LEU A 518 21.54 4.07 9.69
C LEU A 518 21.65 3.07 8.51
N LEU A 519 22.23 3.49 7.38
CA LEU A 519 22.45 2.61 6.22
C LEU A 519 23.49 1.51 6.52
N ASP A 520 24.58 1.88 7.19
CA ASP A 520 25.61 0.95 7.66
C ASP A 520 25.03 -0.07 8.64
N ALA A 521 24.20 0.37 9.59
CA ALA A 521 23.56 -0.50 10.56
C ALA A 521 22.69 -1.57 9.88
N VAL A 522 21.82 -1.17 8.94
CA VAL A 522 20.98 -2.08 8.13
C VAL A 522 21.82 -3.13 7.41
N PHE A 523 22.93 -2.70 6.78
CA PHE A 523 23.84 -3.62 6.10
C PHE A 523 24.46 -4.63 7.07
N TYR A 524 25.06 -4.16 8.16
CA TYR A 524 25.78 -5.00 9.11
C TYR A 524 24.89 -5.95 9.90
N GLU A 525 23.64 -5.58 10.19
CA GLU A 525 22.67 -6.44 10.87
C GLU A 525 22.23 -7.62 9.99
N ASN A 526 22.18 -7.44 8.67
CA ASN A 526 21.60 -8.42 7.76
C ASN A 526 22.63 -9.20 6.92
N MET A 527 23.87 -8.72 6.85
CA MET A 527 24.92 -9.32 6.02
C MET A 527 25.11 -10.83 6.28
N ALA A 528 25.20 -11.25 7.55
CA ALA A 528 25.39 -12.67 7.88
C ALA A 528 24.19 -13.54 7.48
N TYR A 529 22.96 -13.06 7.72
CA TYR A 529 21.74 -13.76 7.34
C TYR A 529 21.64 -13.91 5.82
N ASN A 530 21.91 -12.84 5.07
CA ASN A 530 21.81 -12.86 3.61
C ASN A 530 22.88 -13.72 2.96
N LEU A 531 24.10 -13.72 3.51
CA LEU A 531 25.16 -14.60 3.02
C LEU A 531 24.80 -16.08 3.23
N LEU A 532 24.29 -16.44 4.41
CA LEU A 532 23.84 -17.80 4.69
C LEU A 532 22.65 -18.20 3.81
N LEU A 533 21.67 -17.30 3.67
CA LEU A 533 20.49 -17.53 2.84
C LEU A 533 20.89 -17.75 1.38
N GLU A 534 21.82 -16.96 0.82
CA GLU A 534 22.32 -17.16 -0.55
C GLU A 534 22.84 -18.58 -0.77
N LYS A 535 23.61 -19.12 0.18
CA LYS A 535 24.14 -20.48 0.11
C LYS A 535 23.06 -21.55 0.28
N VAL A 536 22.06 -21.31 1.11
CA VAL A 536 20.90 -22.21 1.22
C VAL A 536 20.05 -22.16 -0.06
N GLU A 537 19.84 -21.00 -0.67
CA GLU A 537 19.13 -20.86 -1.94
C GLU A 537 19.87 -21.54 -3.11
N GLU A 538 21.21 -21.50 -3.14
CA GLU A 538 22.03 -22.31 -4.06
C GLU A 538 21.71 -23.81 -3.93
N LEU A 539 21.62 -24.32 -2.69
CA LEU A 539 21.25 -25.71 -2.44
C LEU A 539 19.80 -26.00 -2.84
N ALA A 540 18.87 -25.09 -2.56
CA ALA A 540 17.47 -25.24 -2.95
C ALA A 540 17.36 -25.39 -4.47
N ARG A 541 18.05 -24.53 -5.25
CA ARG A 541 18.07 -24.64 -6.72
C ARG A 541 18.66 -25.93 -7.24
N LYS A 542 19.63 -26.51 -6.53
CA LYS A 542 20.35 -27.73 -6.95
C LYS A 542 19.56 -29.01 -6.68
N HIS A 543 18.68 -29.00 -5.67
CA HIS A 543 18.03 -30.20 -5.16
C HIS A 543 16.51 -30.18 -5.36
N ASP A 544 16.06 -30.97 -6.33
CA ASP A 544 14.64 -31.21 -6.64
C ASP A 544 13.84 -31.90 -5.54
N SER A 545 14.50 -32.48 -4.54
CA SER A 545 13.87 -33.17 -3.40
C SER A 545 14.13 -32.39 -2.11
N TYR A 546 13.05 -32.11 -1.36
CA TYR A 546 13.16 -31.44 -0.07
C TYR A 546 14.04 -32.21 0.92
N ALA A 547 13.93 -33.54 0.97
CA ALA A 547 14.75 -34.37 1.86
C ALA A 547 16.26 -34.24 1.56
N GLN A 548 16.64 -34.22 0.27
CA GLN A 548 18.04 -34.03 -0.14
C GLN A 548 18.51 -32.62 0.16
N PHE A 549 17.71 -31.61 -0.19
CA PHE A 549 17.98 -30.21 0.12
C PHE A 549 18.20 -30.01 1.63
N LYS A 550 17.26 -30.47 2.47
CA LYS A 550 17.31 -30.32 3.93
C LYS A 550 18.56 -30.94 4.50
N LYS A 551 18.94 -32.15 4.04
CA LYS A 551 20.17 -32.83 4.48
C LYS A 551 21.42 -32.00 4.18
N GLU A 552 21.56 -31.47 2.97
CA GLU A 552 22.73 -30.67 2.60
C GLU A 552 22.71 -29.29 3.29
N ALA A 553 21.54 -28.67 3.44
CA ALA A 553 21.40 -27.41 4.17
C ALA A 553 21.76 -27.56 5.66
N GLN A 554 21.37 -28.66 6.30
CA GLN A 554 21.75 -28.93 7.70
C GLN A 554 23.26 -29.11 7.88
N LYS A 555 23.95 -29.72 6.90
CA LYS A 555 25.43 -29.79 6.92
C LYS A 555 26.04 -28.40 6.84
N LEU A 556 25.54 -27.55 5.93
CA LEU A 556 25.99 -26.16 5.80
C LEU A 556 25.76 -25.38 7.11
N LEU A 557 24.56 -25.50 7.70
CA LEU A 557 24.19 -24.84 8.95
C LEU A 557 25.01 -25.30 10.15
N SER A 558 25.53 -26.54 10.13
CA SER A 558 26.38 -27.10 11.17
C SER A 558 27.86 -26.74 11.00
N SER A 559 28.27 -26.18 9.85
CA SER A 559 29.67 -25.83 9.59
C SER A 559 30.15 -24.68 10.47
N SER A 560 31.36 -24.78 11.04
CA SER A 560 32.02 -23.68 11.76
C SER A 560 32.88 -22.81 10.84
N GLU A 561 33.01 -23.18 9.55
CA GLU A 561 33.85 -22.45 8.61
C GLU A 561 33.31 -21.04 8.34
N PRO A 562 34.18 -20.00 8.33
CA PRO A 562 33.78 -18.66 7.93
C PRO A 562 33.28 -18.64 6.48
N MET A 563 32.21 -17.90 6.22
CA MET A 563 31.70 -17.70 4.86
C MET A 563 32.23 -16.39 4.30
N PHE A 564 32.78 -16.43 3.10
CA PHE A 564 33.33 -15.24 2.43
C PHE A 564 32.23 -14.48 1.69
N PRO A 565 32.28 -13.13 1.66
CA PRO A 565 31.35 -12.33 0.89
C PRO A 565 31.26 -12.74 -0.59
N THR A 566 30.05 -12.68 -1.13
CA THR A 566 29.79 -12.95 -2.55
C THR A 566 29.80 -11.64 -3.35
N PRO A 567 29.98 -11.69 -4.69
CA PRO A 567 29.83 -10.50 -5.53
C PRO A 567 28.48 -9.79 -5.36
N ALA A 568 27.43 -10.55 -5.05
CA ALA A 568 26.11 -10.02 -4.73
C ALA A 568 26.13 -9.18 -3.45
N LEU A 569 26.78 -9.66 -2.39
CA LEU A 569 26.92 -8.91 -1.15
C LEU A 569 27.83 -7.69 -1.32
N GLU A 570 28.89 -7.79 -2.13
CA GLU A 570 29.76 -6.66 -2.48
C GLU A 570 29.00 -5.55 -3.22
N ALA A 571 28.15 -5.91 -4.19
CA ALA A 571 27.33 -4.95 -4.90
C ALA A 571 26.37 -4.20 -3.96
N MET A 572 25.81 -4.88 -2.96
CA MET A 572 24.97 -4.24 -1.94
C MET A 572 25.79 -3.27 -1.06
N ALA A 573 26.99 -3.66 -0.64
CA ALA A 573 27.87 -2.80 0.15
C ALA A 573 28.25 -1.52 -0.62
N GLN A 574 28.56 -1.65 -1.91
CA GLN A 574 28.86 -0.51 -2.79
C GLN A 574 27.66 0.42 -2.96
N GLU A 575 26.47 -0.14 -3.15
CA GLU A 575 25.23 0.63 -3.31
C GLU A 575 24.87 1.42 -2.05
N LEU A 576 25.04 0.81 -0.88
CA LEU A 576 24.84 1.45 0.42
C LEU A 576 26.03 2.32 0.86
N ARG A 577 27.09 2.41 0.04
CA ARG A 577 28.32 3.17 0.30
C ARG A 577 29.04 2.76 1.60
N VAL A 578 28.93 1.49 1.97
CA VAL A 578 29.59 0.93 3.15
C VAL A 578 31.10 0.87 2.89
N GLY A 579 31.86 1.68 3.62
CA GLY A 579 33.32 1.76 3.47
C GLY A 579 34.05 0.52 4.00
N GLU A 580 35.20 0.19 3.41
CA GLU A 580 36.12 -0.86 3.92
C GLU A 580 37.00 -0.35 5.07
N GLU A 581 37.03 0.97 5.26
CA GLU A 581 37.86 1.67 6.24
C GLU A 581 37.01 2.67 7.01
N VAL A 582 37.34 2.89 8.29
CA VAL A 582 36.71 3.88 9.16
C VAL A 582 37.79 4.81 9.71
N PRO A 583 37.61 6.14 9.64
CA PRO A 583 38.53 7.09 10.27
C PRO A 583 38.55 6.88 11.79
N SER A 584 39.73 6.63 12.35
CA SER A 584 39.99 6.68 13.80
C SER A 584 40.86 7.90 14.11
N LEU A 585 40.76 8.42 15.33
CA LEU A 585 41.39 9.69 15.77
C LEU A 585 42.92 9.77 15.52
N LEU A 586 43.59 8.64 15.30
CA LEU A 586 45.04 8.54 15.11
C LEU A 586 45.49 7.64 13.94
N PHE A 587 44.58 6.92 13.27
CA PHE A 587 44.89 5.99 12.16
C PHE A 587 43.63 5.61 11.38
N VAL A 588 43.80 4.92 10.24
CA VAL A 588 42.68 4.31 9.50
C VAL A 588 42.53 2.87 9.97
N ALA A 589 41.35 2.51 10.51
CA ALA A 589 41.02 1.15 10.93
C ALA A 589 40.17 0.46 9.86
N LYS A 590 40.27 -0.87 9.74
CA LYS A 590 39.35 -1.63 8.89
C LYS A 590 37.95 -1.60 9.46
N SER A 591 36.96 -1.40 8.60
CA SER A 591 35.56 -1.54 8.98
C SER A 591 35.20 -3.02 9.18
N ARG A 592 34.02 -3.26 9.77
CA ARG A 592 33.46 -4.63 9.85
C ARG A 592 33.31 -5.27 8.47
N TRP A 593 33.09 -4.47 7.42
CA TRP A 593 33.01 -4.93 6.04
C TRP A 593 34.40 -5.30 5.49
N GLY A 594 35.42 -4.47 5.75
CA GLY A 594 36.81 -4.77 5.39
C GLY A 594 37.31 -6.05 6.05
N GLU A 595 37.01 -6.26 7.34
CA GLU A 595 37.35 -7.50 8.05
C GLU A 595 36.63 -8.73 7.48
N ALA A 596 35.35 -8.59 7.12
CA ALA A 596 34.54 -9.67 6.54
C ALA A 596 35.11 -10.17 5.20
N LYS A 597 35.64 -9.27 4.35
CA LYS A 597 36.28 -9.65 3.08
C LYS A 597 37.55 -10.47 3.27
N GLU A 598 38.33 -10.17 4.31
CA GLU A 598 39.61 -10.84 4.55
C GLU A 598 39.50 -12.15 5.32
N ARG A 599 38.66 -12.17 6.36
CA ARG A 599 38.59 -13.28 7.32
C ARG A 599 37.36 -14.15 7.15
N GLY A 600 36.42 -13.74 6.29
CA GLY A 600 35.09 -14.32 6.21
C GLY A 600 34.24 -13.96 7.44
N ILE A 601 32.97 -14.32 7.35
CA ILE A 601 31.97 -14.03 8.37
C ILE A 601 31.63 -15.35 9.07
N ALA A 602 31.90 -15.41 10.37
CA ALA A 602 31.43 -16.52 11.19
C ALA A 602 29.92 -16.40 11.39
N MET A 603 29.17 -17.46 11.03
CA MET A 603 27.70 -17.44 11.11
C MET A 603 27.20 -17.51 12.56
N PRO A 604 26.53 -16.46 13.08
CA PRO A 604 26.01 -16.47 14.44
C PRO A 604 24.91 -17.52 14.64
N GLU A 605 24.85 -18.13 15.82
CA GLU A 605 23.85 -19.15 16.15
C GLU A 605 22.39 -18.69 15.98
N PRO A 606 21.99 -17.45 16.35
CA PRO A 606 20.64 -16.96 16.07
C PRO A 606 20.31 -16.91 14.57
N VAL A 607 21.29 -16.60 13.72
CA VAL A 607 21.14 -16.55 12.26
C VAL A 607 20.95 -17.96 11.70
N ARG A 608 21.75 -18.93 12.15
CA ARG A 608 21.63 -20.34 11.76
C ARG A 608 20.23 -20.89 12.08
N ARG A 609 19.78 -20.72 13.32
CA ARG A 609 18.45 -21.17 13.77
C ARG A 609 17.32 -20.51 12.97
N ARG A 610 17.45 -19.21 12.68
CA ARG A 610 16.47 -18.50 11.85
C ARG A 610 16.35 -19.13 10.45
N VAL A 611 17.48 -19.39 9.78
CA VAL A 611 17.49 -20.02 8.44
C VAL A 611 17.04 -21.48 8.51
N GLU A 612 17.43 -22.22 9.55
CA GLU A 612 17.00 -23.62 9.77
C GLU A 612 15.49 -23.75 9.84
N ASN A 613 14.84 -22.87 10.62
CA ASN A 613 13.39 -22.84 10.75
C ASN A 613 12.66 -22.46 9.46
N GLN A 614 13.38 -21.89 8.47
CA GLN A 614 12.83 -21.44 7.19
C GLN A 614 13.12 -22.37 6.02
N LEU A 615 13.87 -23.48 6.23
CA LEU A 615 14.29 -24.37 5.13
C LEU A 615 13.13 -24.85 4.25
N GLY A 616 12.00 -25.24 4.85
CA GLY A 616 10.81 -25.65 4.11
C GLY A 616 10.32 -24.56 3.16
N VAL A 617 10.13 -23.34 3.68
CA VAL A 617 9.63 -22.21 2.89
C VAL A 617 10.62 -21.76 1.84
N VAL A 618 11.93 -21.73 2.16
CA VAL A 618 12.98 -21.40 1.18
C VAL A 618 12.96 -22.39 0.03
N TRP A 619 12.87 -23.69 0.31
CA TRP A 619 12.82 -24.69 -0.75
C TRP A 619 11.56 -24.57 -1.62
N GLU A 620 10.39 -24.40 -0.99
CA GLU A 620 9.12 -24.23 -1.71
C GLU A 620 9.11 -22.95 -2.56
N SER A 621 9.76 -21.88 -2.10
CA SER A 621 9.94 -20.63 -2.84
C SER A 621 10.68 -20.84 -4.17
N TRP A 622 11.64 -21.76 -4.20
CA TRP A 622 12.36 -22.16 -5.43
C TRP A 622 11.65 -23.22 -6.27
N HIS A 623 10.62 -23.88 -5.70
CA HIS A 623 9.84 -24.94 -6.33
C HIS A 623 8.32 -24.67 -6.23
N PRO A 624 7.80 -23.65 -6.94
CA PRO A 624 6.42 -23.19 -6.79
C PRO A 624 5.32 -24.23 -7.09
N ASN A 625 5.70 -25.36 -7.70
CA ASN A 625 4.78 -26.45 -8.05
C ASN A 625 4.93 -27.68 -7.13
N ARG A 626 5.68 -27.59 -6.03
CA ARG A 626 5.96 -28.71 -5.12
C ARG A 626 5.74 -28.32 -3.66
N ARG A 627 5.60 -29.33 -2.80
CA ARG A 627 5.51 -29.18 -1.34
C ARG A 627 6.71 -29.83 -0.66
N ALA A 628 7.17 -29.20 0.41
CA ALA A 628 8.16 -29.78 1.30
C ALA A 628 7.48 -30.88 2.12
N GLU A 629 7.71 -32.14 1.72
CA GLU A 629 7.24 -33.35 2.40
C GLU A 629 8.36 -34.04 3.18
#